data_AF-A0A383AJZ3-F1
#
_entry.id   AF-A0A383AJZ3-F1
#
_cell.length_a   1.000
_cell.length_b   1.000
_cell.length_c   1.000
_cell.angle_alpha   90.00
_cell.angle_beta   90.00
_cell.angle_gamma   90.00
#
_symmetry.space_group_name_H-M   'P 1'
#
loop_
_entity.id
_entity.type
_entity.pdbx_description
1 polymer ?
#
loop_
_entity_poly.entity_id
_entity_poly.type
_entity_poly.pdbx_seq_one_letter_code
_entity_poly.pdbx_strand_id
1 'polypeptide(L)'
;MDNLKTKGKLGILIPGMGAVASTLIAGVEAIKSNKSKPIGSMSQMGTIRLGKRTENRVPLIKDFAPLADLEDLVFGGWDINNENL
;
A
#
# COMPACT_ATOMS: atom_id res chain seq x y z
N MET A 1 -2.81 -18.78 4.75
CA MET A 1 -3.17 -17.39 5.09
C MET A 1 -4.00 -16.73 4.00
N ASP A 2 -4.01 -17.30 2.79
CA ASP A 2 -4.77 -16.80 1.61
C ASP A 2 -6.26 -16.58 1.86
N ASN A 3 -6.87 -17.36 2.76
CA ASN A 3 -8.27 -17.23 3.15
C ASN A 3 -8.60 -15.93 3.92
N LEU A 4 -7.58 -15.20 4.38
CA LEU A 4 -7.70 -13.90 5.06
C LEU A 4 -7.41 -12.72 4.13
N LYS A 5 -6.86 -12.96 2.93
CA LYS A 5 -6.53 -11.86 2.01
C LYS A 5 -7.83 -11.22 1.53
N THR A 6 -7.88 -9.89 1.57
CA THR A 6 -9.02 -9.10 1.13
C THR A 6 -9.33 -9.42 -0.34
N LYS A 7 -10.60 -9.69 -0.64
CA LYS A 7 -11.04 -9.98 -2.02
C LYS A 7 -11.70 -8.73 -2.61
N GLY A 8 -11.33 -8.41 -3.85
CA GLY A 8 -11.88 -7.27 -4.58
C GLY A 8 -11.19 -5.94 -4.25
N LYS A 9 -11.83 -4.84 -4.65
CA LYS A 9 -11.28 -3.49 -4.50
C LYS A 9 -11.43 -2.97 -3.06
N LEU A 10 -10.39 -2.29 -2.58
CA LEU A 10 -10.35 -1.62 -1.28
C LEU A 10 -10.51 -0.11 -1.49
N GLY A 11 -11.62 0.44 -1.02
CA GLY A 11 -11.86 1.89 -1.04
C GLY A 11 -11.07 2.61 0.06
N ILE A 12 -10.28 3.61 -0.32
CA ILE A 12 -9.54 4.51 0.57
C ILE A 12 -10.15 5.89 0.46
N LEU A 13 -10.84 6.35 1.51
CA LEU A 13 -11.44 7.68 1.59
C LEU A 13 -10.60 8.59 2.48
N ILE A 14 -10.09 9.68 1.92
CA ILE A 14 -9.16 10.59 2.60
C ILE A 14 -9.84 11.95 2.87
N PRO A 15 -10.01 12.36 4.14
CA PRO A 15 -10.39 13.73 4.47
C PRO A 15 -9.16 14.65 4.37
N GLY A 16 -9.19 15.58 3.43
CA GLY A 16 -8.09 16.47 3.09
C GLY A 16 -7.24 15.92 1.95
N MET A 17 -7.39 16.50 0.76
CA MET A 17 -6.67 16.16 -0.47
C MET A 17 -5.41 17.02 -0.67
N GLY A 18 -4.74 17.37 0.43
CA GLY A 18 -3.49 18.13 0.42
C GLY A 18 -2.26 17.29 0.02
N ALA A 19 -1.07 17.84 0.26
CA ALA A 19 0.20 17.30 -0.24
C ALA A 19 0.45 15.80 0.06
N VAL A 20 0.04 15.31 1.23
CA VAL A 20 0.23 13.90 1.61
C VAL A 20 -0.71 12.99 0.83
N ALA A 21 -1.98 13.38 0.69
CA ALA A 21 -2.99 12.60 -0.01
C ALA A 21 -2.68 12.53 -1.51
N SER A 22 -2.37 13.67 -2.14
CA SER A 22 -2.03 13.72 -3.55
C SER A 22 -0.76 12.94 -3.87
N THR A 23 0.28 13.06 -3.03
CA THR A 23 1.52 12.29 -3.21
C THR A 23 1.31 10.79 -3.00
N LEU A 24 0.48 10.39 -2.03
CA LEU A 24 0.13 8.99 -1.82
C LEU A 24 -0.56 8.41 -3.07
N ILE A 25 -1.57 9.10 -3.59
CA ILE A 25 -2.33 8.67 -4.76
C ILE A 25 -1.41 8.60 -5.98
N ALA A 26 -0.69 9.70 -6.28
CA ALA A 26 0.23 9.74 -7.42
C ALA A 26 1.32 8.65 -7.32
N GLY A 27 1.86 8.42 -6.12
CA GLY A 27 2.86 7.38 -5.87
C GLY A 27 2.30 5.97 -6.15
N VAL A 28 1.10 5.67 -5.67
CA VAL A 28 0.44 4.38 -5.91
C VAL A 28 0.09 4.20 -7.39
N GLU A 29 -0.46 5.20 -8.05
CA GLU A 29 -0.79 5.12 -9.48
C GLU A 29 0.47 4.96 -10.37
N ALA A 30 1.59 5.57 -9.98
CA ALA A 30 2.87 5.37 -10.65
C ALA A 30 3.39 3.92 -10.49
N ILE A 31 3.21 3.32 -9.31
CA ILE A 31 3.57 1.91 -9.06
C ILE A 31 2.69 0.98 -9.90
N LYS A 32 1.36 1.18 -9.87
CA LYS A 32 0.40 0.41 -10.69
C LYS A 32 0.72 0.48 -12.19
N SER A 33 1.18 1.65 -12.64
CA SER A 33 1.59 1.88 -14.03
C SER A 33 2.97 1.33 -14.38
N ASN A 34 3.62 0.60 -13.46
CA ASN A 34 4.99 0.09 -13.59
C ASN A 34 6.05 1.18 -13.85
N LYS A 35 5.80 2.43 -13.43
CA LYS A 35 6.72 3.56 -13.61
C LYS A 35 7.62 3.81 -12.39
N SER A 36 7.28 3.23 -11.25
CA SER A 36 8.04 3.39 -10.01
C SER A 36 8.00 2.12 -9.15
N LYS A 37 8.86 2.09 -8.12
CA LYS A 37 8.87 1.04 -7.09
C LYS A 37 8.38 1.63 -5.76
N PRO A 38 7.76 0.84 -4.87
CA PRO A 38 7.27 1.30 -3.56
C PRO A 38 8.39 1.54 -2.52
N ILE A 39 9.41 2.31 -2.90
CA ILE A 39 10.58 2.59 -2.06
C ILE A 39 10.16 3.34 -0.80
N GLY A 40 10.63 2.89 0.36
CA GLY A 40 10.25 3.43 1.66
C GLY A 40 8.95 2.86 2.23
N SER A 41 8.18 2.08 1.47
CA SER A 41 6.99 1.40 1.99
C SER A 41 7.38 0.15 2.78
N MET A 42 7.17 0.21 4.10
CA MET A 42 7.44 -0.92 5.00
C MET A 42 6.60 -2.15 4.65
N SER A 43 5.33 -1.98 4.31
CA SER A 43 4.45 -3.12 3.97
C SER A 43 4.87 -3.80 2.67
N GLN A 44 5.37 -3.04 1.69
CA GLN A 44 5.67 -3.55 0.36
C GLN A 44 7.12 -4.02 0.18
N MET A 45 8.07 -3.40 0.89
CA MET A 45 9.51 -3.68 0.74
C MET A 45 10.21 -4.05 2.06
N GLY A 46 9.53 -3.89 3.20
CA GLY A 46 10.06 -4.31 4.50
C GLY A 46 10.01 -5.82 4.66
N THR A 47 10.86 -6.34 5.53
CA THR A 47 10.89 -7.76 5.92
C THR A 47 10.49 -7.93 7.37
N ILE A 48 9.99 -9.12 7.70
CA ILE A 48 9.67 -9.53 9.07
C ILE A 48 10.46 -10.78 9.41
N ARG A 49 11.15 -10.77 10.56
CA ARG A 49 11.84 -11.97 11.04
C ARG A 49 10.88 -12.87 11.80
N LEU A 50 10.86 -14.14 11.44
CA LEU A 50 10.04 -15.17 12.05
C LEU A 50 10.95 -16.18 12.75
N GLY A 51 10.57 -16.60 13.96
CA GLY A 51 11.29 -17.64 14.70
C GLY A 51 12.65 -17.22 15.27
N LYS A 52 13.49 -18.22 15.58
CA LYS A 52 14.80 -18.02 16.22
C LYS A 52 15.81 -17.38 15.25
N ARG A 53 16.87 -16.77 15.78
CA ARG A 53 17.88 -16.04 14.96
C ARG A 53 18.64 -16.96 14.02
N THR A 54 18.76 -18.22 14.40
CA THR A 54 19.47 -19.27 13.65
C THR A 54 18.66 -19.81 12.46
N GLU A 55 17.35 -19.56 12.40
CA GLU A 55 16.48 -20.10 11.36
C GLU A 55 16.50 -19.26 10.06
N ASN A 56 17.09 -18.06 10.09
CA ASN A 56 17.22 -17.14 8.97
C ASN A 56 15.92 -16.92 8.14
N ARG A 57 14.75 -16.99 8.79
CA ARG A 57 13.45 -16.78 8.16
C ARG A 57 13.06 -15.31 8.20
N VAL A 58 13.31 -14.59 7.10
CA VAL A 58 13.10 -13.14 6.98
C VAL A 58 12.36 -12.78 5.69
N PRO A 59 11.11 -13.25 5.48
CA PRO A 59 10.32 -12.92 4.29
C PRO A 59 9.96 -11.44 4.20
N LEU A 60 9.57 -10.98 3.01
CA LEU A 60 8.91 -9.69 2.83
C LEU A 60 7.56 -9.69 3.54
N ILE A 61 7.18 -8.53 4.10
CA ILE A 61 5.93 -8.37 4.83
C ILE A 61 4.73 -8.66 3.93
N LYS A 62 4.71 -8.14 2.70
CA LYS A 62 3.64 -8.38 1.71
C LYS A 62 3.47 -9.85 1.30
N ASP A 63 4.53 -10.66 1.39
CA ASP A 63 4.48 -12.07 1.02
C ASP A 63 4.03 -12.95 2.20
N PHE A 64 4.03 -12.39 3.41
CA PHE A 64 3.67 -13.09 4.64
C PHE A 64 2.28 -12.68 5.17
N ALA A 65 2.00 -11.39 5.22
CA ALA A 65 0.76 -10.85 5.77
C ALA A 65 -0.34 -10.78 4.69
N PRO A 66 -1.62 -11.00 5.03
CA PRO A 66 -2.74 -10.95 4.10
C PRO A 66 -3.14 -9.50 3.77
N LEU A 67 -2.26 -8.78 3.07
CA LEU A 67 -2.47 -7.39 2.69
C LEU A 67 -3.22 -7.28 1.36
N ALA A 68 -3.97 -6.19 1.17
CA ALA A 68 -4.51 -5.83 -0.13
C ALA A 68 -3.36 -5.50 -1.10
N ASP A 69 -3.52 -5.91 -2.36
CA ASP A 69 -2.58 -5.53 -3.42
C ASP A 69 -2.76 -4.04 -3.76
N LEU A 70 -1.68 -3.36 -4.15
CA LEU A 70 -1.74 -1.92 -4.45
C LEU A 70 -2.70 -1.64 -5.61
N GLU A 71 -2.79 -2.57 -6.55
CA GLU A 71 -3.66 -2.62 -7.73
C GLU A 71 -5.14 -2.64 -7.38
N ASP A 72 -5.48 -3.06 -6.15
CA ASP A 72 -6.84 -3.13 -5.66
C ASP A 72 -7.26 -1.88 -4.87
N LEU A 73 -6.35 -0.95 -4.60
CA LEU A 73 -6.68 0.31 -3.96
C LEU A 73 -7.45 1.23 -4.92
N VAL A 74 -8.57 1.76 -4.45
CA VAL A 74 -9.37 2.79 -5.15
C VAL A 74 -9.48 3.99 -4.23
N PHE A 75 -9.11 5.16 -4.73
CA PHE A 75 -9.05 6.38 -3.92
C PHE A 75 -10.28 7.27 -4.16
N GLY A 76 -10.75 7.87 -3.07
CA GLY A 76 -11.70 8.98 -3.06
C GLY A 76 -11.42 9.86 -1.84
N GLY A 77 -12.16 10.95 -1.70
CA GLY A 77 -11.95 11.87 -0.60
C GLY A 77 -12.67 13.19 -0.79
N TRP A 78 -12.37 14.12 0.10
CA TRP A 78 -12.89 15.49 0.05
C TRP A 78 -11.84 16.46 0.58
N ASP A 79 -11.90 17.69 0.13
CA ASP A 79 -11.13 18.81 0.69
C ASP A 79 -12.06 20.03 0.82
N ILE A 80 -11.67 20.99 1.64
CA ILE A 80 -12.36 22.28 1.74
C ILE A 80 -12.13 23.13 0.48
N ASN A 81 -11.00 22.89 -0.21
CA ASN A 81 -10.67 23.53 -1.46
C ASN A 81 -11.23 22.72 -2.63
N ASN A 82 -11.82 23.41 -3.61
CA ASN A 82 -12.41 22.78 -4.79
C ASN A 82 -11.38 22.65 -5.94
N GLU A 83 -10.23 22.06 -5.63
CA GLU A 83 -9.15 21.80 -6.58
C GLU A 83 -9.18 20.33 -7.03
N ASN A 84 -8.64 20.07 -8.22
CA ASN A 84 -8.40 18.70 -8.68
C ASN A 84 -7.04 18.20 -8.16
N LEU A 85 -6.87 16.87 -8.24
CA LEU A 85 -5.60 16.20 -7.96
C LEU A 85 -4.68 16.22 -9.17
#